data_AF-A0A7R9P6A1-F1
#
_entry.id   AF-A0A7R9P6A1-F1
#
_cell.length_a   1.000
_cell.length_b   1.000
_cell.length_c   1.000
_cell.angle_alpha   90.00
_cell.angle_beta   90.00
_cell.angle_gamma   90.00
#
_symmetry.space_group_name_H-M   'P 1'
#
loop_
_entity.id
_entity.type
_entity.pdbx_description
1 polymer ?
#
loop_
_entity_poly.entity_id
_entity_poly.type
_entity_poly.pdbx_seq_one_letter_code
_entity_poly.pdbx_strand_id
1 'polypeptide(L)'
;MSQNIGIQDGNGKGSYRDTARLMLLLTCVSIEAPQLLNSYHTELLKEETYFQKTNATQISNKRPFLKTINHRVIEEMDDTSSLFTFLEDQNCLVWLGSCFLAMDDKRNKVVITGFGPFGEHDVNASWVVVKLLSTMNIKEDLGVELLIEEIPVGYECVSSKVPHLWEKHKPLLVIHVGVSSRDNTIVLEGCAHKSGYTKYDIFGLTPPQGQCSLGENNRLENALDLKYISSEVNKANLDVITTVSTDAGRYLCEFIYYISLSIDASRTLFIHVPPLNKTYSAEKMAACIKTIISVIIKDIYTTKPNSL
;
A
#
# COMPACT_ATOMS: atom_id res chain seq x y z
N MET A 1 52.78 -24.03 17.58
CA MET A 1 51.65 -24.97 17.61
C MET A 1 50.61 -24.36 18.54
N SER A 2 49.56 -23.72 18.05
CA SER A 2 48.35 -24.27 17.41
C SER A 2 47.19 -24.18 18.41
N GLN A 3 46.16 -23.42 18.01
CA GLN A 3 44.72 -23.63 18.31
C GLN A 3 44.26 -23.44 19.77
N ASN A 4 43.03 -23.02 20.11
CA ASN A 4 41.85 -22.59 19.37
C ASN A 4 40.90 -21.89 20.38
N ILE A 5 40.22 -20.83 19.90
CA ILE A 5 38.77 -20.54 19.97
C ILE A 5 38.05 -20.58 21.34
N GLY A 6 37.38 -19.47 21.66
CA GLY A 6 36.22 -19.41 22.54
C GLY A 6 35.48 -18.07 22.40
N ILE A 7 34.39 -18.07 21.63
CA ILE A 7 33.49 -16.95 21.29
C ILE A 7 32.56 -16.62 22.47
N GLN A 8 32.24 -15.33 22.68
CA GLN A 8 30.95 -14.88 23.22
C GLN A 8 30.41 -13.68 22.42
N ASP A 9 29.09 -13.72 22.22
CA ASP A 9 28.31 -13.02 21.21
C ASP A 9 28.13 -11.50 21.39
N GLY A 10 28.14 -10.83 20.24
CA GLY A 10 27.94 -9.40 20.07
C GLY A 10 26.48 -8.99 19.86
N ASN A 11 26.15 -7.86 20.46
CA ASN A 11 24.86 -7.19 20.43
C ASN A 11 24.64 -6.50 19.06
N GLY A 12 23.56 -6.84 18.37
CA GLY A 12 23.24 -6.51 16.98
C GLY A 12 22.87 -5.04 16.70
N LYS A 13 23.85 -4.14 16.72
CA LYS A 13 23.72 -2.74 16.26
C LYS A 13 24.41 -2.46 14.91
N GLY A 14 24.99 -3.46 14.25
CA GLY A 14 25.79 -3.30 13.02
C GLY A 14 25.01 -3.28 11.69
N SER A 15 23.81 -3.88 11.63
CA SER A 15 23.18 -4.20 10.33
C SER A 15 22.71 -2.96 9.54
N TYR A 16 22.12 -1.96 10.21
CA TYR A 16 21.52 -0.80 9.53
C TYR A 16 22.54 0.25 9.06
N ARG A 17 23.66 0.39 9.78
CA ARG A 17 24.72 1.34 9.42
C ARG A 17 25.49 0.90 8.17
N ASP A 18 25.66 -0.40 8.01
CA ASP A 18 26.38 -0.97 6.86
C ASP A 18 25.52 -0.95 5.59
N THR A 19 24.19 -1.08 5.71
CA THR A 19 23.27 -0.94 4.56
C THR A 19 23.19 0.49 4.07
N ALA A 20 23.15 1.47 4.98
CA ALA A 20 23.15 2.88 4.62
C ALA A 20 24.46 3.29 3.90
N ARG A 21 25.61 2.78 4.38
CA ARG A 21 26.92 2.99 3.74
C ARG A 21 27.00 2.36 2.35
N LEU A 22 26.48 1.14 2.20
CA LEU A 22 26.48 0.43 0.91
C LEU A 22 25.59 1.14 -0.12
N MET A 23 24.44 1.66 0.31
CA MET A 23 23.53 2.44 -0.55
C MET A 23 24.16 3.76 -0.97
N LEU A 24 24.85 4.48 -0.06
CA LEU A 24 25.56 5.72 -0.35
C LEU A 24 26.69 5.52 -1.37
N LEU A 25 27.45 4.42 -1.24
CA LEU A 25 28.50 4.05 -2.18
C LEU A 25 27.94 3.74 -3.58
N LEU A 26 26.79 3.07 -3.68
CA LEU A 26 26.15 2.75 -4.96
C LEU A 26 25.62 4.00 -5.67
N THR A 27 25.10 4.99 -4.93
CA THR A 27 24.69 6.28 -5.51
C THR A 27 25.87 7.13 -5.94
N CYS A 28 26.95 7.20 -5.16
CA CYS A 28 28.15 7.97 -5.55
C CYS A 28 28.82 7.41 -6.82
N VAL A 29 28.89 6.09 -6.98
CA VAL A 29 29.44 5.45 -8.19
C VAL A 29 28.60 5.73 -9.45
N SER A 30 27.32 6.07 -9.29
CA SER A 30 26.41 6.33 -10.41
C SER A 30 26.42 7.77 -10.91
N ILE A 31 27.08 8.70 -10.21
CA ILE A 31 26.93 10.15 -10.43
C ILE A 31 28.19 10.81 -11.03
N GLU A 32 29.35 10.16 -11.07
CA GLU A 32 30.51 10.73 -11.77
C GLU A 32 30.51 10.40 -13.29
N ALA A 33 30.20 11.46 -14.06
CA ALA A 33 30.55 11.73 -15.47
C ALA A 33 29.50 11.45 -16.58
N PRO A 34 28.55 12.39 -16.82
CA PRO A 34 27.69 12.39 -18.00
C PRO A 34 28.41 12.69 -19.35
N GLN A 35 29.73 12.87 -19.39
CA GLN A 35 30.46 13.24 -20.61
C GLN A 35 31.20 12.09 -21.30
N LEU A 36 31.16 10.88 -20.75
CA LEU A 36 31.78 9.69 -21.37
C LEU A 36 30.80 8.80 -22.16
N LEU A 37 29.48 9.05 -22.06
CA LEU A 37 28.46 8.20 -22.68
C LEU A 37 28.41 8.29 -24.22
N ASN A 38 28.95 9.35 -24.83
CA ASN A 38 28.99 9.47 -26.30
C ASN A 38 30.12 8.64 -26.96
N SER A 39 31.01 8.04 -26.18
CA SER A 39 32.09 7.18 -26.72
C SER A 39 31.78 5.68 -26.69
N TYR A 40 30.72 5.24 -25.99
CA TYR A 40 30.38 3.81 -25.85
C TYR A 40 29.10 3.39 -26.61
N HIS A 41 28.51 4.30 -27.38
CA HIS A 41 27.28 4.03 -28.14
C HIS A 41 27.50 3.12 -29.38
N THR A 42 28.73 2.78 -29.72
CA THR A 42 29.05 1.91 -30.86
C THR A 42 29.28 0.43 -30.48
N GLU A 43 29.40 0.13 -29.19
CA GLU A 43 29.65 -1.25 -28.71
C GLU A 43 28.39 -1.94 -28.16
N LEU A 44 27.44 -1.18 -27.60
CA LEU A 44 26.17 -1.72 -27.09
C LEU A 44 25.19 -2.18 -28.19
N LEU A 45 25.35 -1.72 -29.44
CA LEU A 45 24.55 -2.17 -30.58
C LEU A 45 25.02 -3.50 -31.18
N LYS A 46 26.11 -4.11 -30.68
CA LYS A 46 26.59 -5.40 -31.18
C LYS A 46 26.18 -6.61 -30.32
N GLU A 47 25.64 -6.43 -29.12
CA GLU A 47 25.26 -7.55 -28.24
C GLU A 47 23.76 -7.82 -28.11
N GLU A 48 22.89 -7.01 -28.75
CA GLU A 48 21.45 -7.35 -28.85
C GLU A 48 21.17 -8.59 -29.72
N THR A 49 22.15 -9.05 -30.51
CA THR A 49 22.00 -10.27 -31.34
C THR A 49 22.46 -11.56 -30.65
N TYR A 50 22.99 -11.52 -29.42
CA TYR A 50 23.49 -12.73 -28.75
C TYR A 50 22.53 -13.33 -27.72
N PHE A 51 21.59 -12.55 -27.16
CA PHE A 51 20.77 -13.00 -26.02
C PHE A 51 19.55 -13.89 -26.35
N GLN A 52 19.33 -14.26 -27.62
CA GLN A 52 18.22 -15.18 -27.98
C GLN A 52 18.51 -16.67 -27.78
N LYS A 53 19.68 -17.08 -27.31
CA LYS A 53 19.96 -18.49 -27.03
C LYS A 53 20.87 -18.63 -25.83
N THR A 54 20.32 -18.96 -24.65
CA THR A 54 20.72 -20.14 -23.86
C THR A 54 20.03 -20.17 -22.50
N ASN A 55 19.76 -21.41 -22.08
CA ASN A 55 18.93 -21.81 -20.95
C ASN A 55 19.52 -21.54 -19.57
N ALA A 56 18.60 -21.51 -18.60
CA ALA A 56 18.85 -21.56 -17.17
C ALA A 56 19.73 -22.76 -16.75
N THR A 57 21.04 -22.56 -16.61
CA THR A 57 21.95 -23.27 -15.67
C THR A 57 23.38 -22.73 -15.85
N GLN A 58 23.68 -21.57 -15.27
CA GLN A 58 25.06 -21.14 -14.92
C GLN A 58 25.02 -19.76 -14.24
N ILE A 59 24.50 -19.71 -13.02
CA ILE A 59 24.78 -18.60 -12.10
C ILE A 59 25.41 -19.23 -10.85
N SER A 60 26.62 -19.74 -11.02
CA SER A 60 27.55 -19.89 -9.92
C SER A 60 28.95 -19.65 -10.47
N ASN A 61 29.71 -18.85 -9.72
CA ASN A 61 31.11 -18.49 -9.97
C ASN A 61 31.36 -17.48 -11.10
N LYS A 62 31.45 -16.20 -10.70
CA LYS A 62 32.63 -15.35 -10.94
C LYS A 62 32.49 -14.01 -10.19
N ARG A 63 33.02 -13.98 -8.95
CA ARG A 63 33.60 -12.76 -8.34
C ARG A 63 34.98 -12.60 -9.00
N PRO A 64 35.19 -11.65 -9.92
CA PRO A 64 36.01 -10.49 -9.58
C PRO A 64 35.72 -9.26 -10.48
N PHE A 65 34.89 -8.33 -10.04
CA PHE A 65 34.88 -6.95 -10.59
C PHE A 65 34.94 -5.89 -9.48
N LEU A 66 34.58 -6.27 -8.24
CA LEU A 66 34.59 -5.40 -7.07
C LEU A 66 35.96 -5.25 -6.39
N LYS A 67 37.03 -5.91 -6.87
CA LYS A 67 38.36 -5.83 -6.22
C LYS A 67 39.21 -4.63 -6.69
N THR A 68 38.90 -4.02 -7.82
CA THR A 68 39.76 -2.95 -8.38
C THR A 68 39.35 -1.56 -7.90
N ILE A 69 38.07 -1.34 -7.54
CA ILE A 69 37.58 -0.05 -7.04
C ILE A 69 37.98 0.19 -5.58
N ASN A 70 38.29 -0.89 -4.83
CA ASN A 70 38.44 -0.82 -3.38
C ASN A 70 39.78 -0.27 -2.89
N HIS A 71 40.82 -0.15 -3.73
CA HIS A 71 42.16 0.24 -3.25
C HIS A 71 42.55 1.69 -3.50
N ARG A 72 41.93 2.40 -4.47
CA ARG A 72 42.28 3.81 -4.73
C ARG A 72 41.45 4.83 -3.96
N VAL A 73 40.22 4.51 -3.59
CA VAL A 73 39.32 5.46 -2.91
C VAL A 73 39.55 5.46 -1.39
N ILE A 74 40.11 4.37 -0.83
CA ILE A 74 40.32 4.23 0.61
C ILE A 74 41.59 4.94 1.10
N GLU A 75 42.62 5.12 0.26
CA GLU A 75 43.89 5.73 0.68
C GLU A 75 43.86 7.27 0.78
N GLU A 76 42.83 7.95 0.26
CA GLU A 76 42.74 9.42 0.29
C GLU A 76 41.72 9.98 1.30
N MET A 77 41.00 9.15 2.06
CA MET A 77 39.92 9.61 2.95
C MET A 77 40.10 9.10 4.39
N ASP A 78 41.20 9.54 5.02
CA ASP A 78 41.58 9.13 6.37
C ASP A 78 40.91 9.96 7.49
N ASP A 79 39.98 10.86 7.16
CA ASP A 79 39.30 11.67 8.16
C ASP A 79 37.78 11.64 8.00
N THR A 80 37.12 10.88 8.88
CA THR A 80 35.65 10.81 8.98
C THR A 80 34.99 12.16 9.26
N SER A 81 35.75 13.14 9.76
CA SER A 81 35.30 14.54 9.89
C SER A 81 35.00 15.13 8.51
N SER A 82 35.87 14.91 7.53
CA SER A 82 35.78 15.51 6.20
C SER A 82 34.63 14.94 5.35
N LEU A 83 34.21 13.68 5.56
CA LEU A 83 33.00 13.11 4.95
C LEU A 83 31.72 13.77 5.52
N PHE A 84 31.70 14.06 6.81
CA PHE A 84 30.60 14.78 7.45
C PHE A 84 30.54 16.24 6.98
N THR A 85 31.69 16.91 6.88
CA THR A 85 31.77 18.28 6.37
C THR A 85 31.39 18.36 4.88
N PHE A 86 31.75 17.36 4.06
CA PHE A 86 31.36 17.28 2.65
C PHE A 86 29.86 17.00 2.44
N LEU A 87 29.23 16.24 3.34
CA LEU A 87 27.79 16.01 3.31
C LEU A 87 26.99 17.21 3.86
N GLU A 88 27.56 17.98 4.79
CA GLU A 88 27.01 19.24 5.29
C GLU A 88 27.14 20.40 4.27
N ASP A 89 28.09 20.32 3.35
CA ASP A 89 28.24 21.30 2.28
C ASP A 89 27.19 21.07 1.16
N GLN A 90 26.07 21.76 1.35
CA GLN A 90 25.12 22.28 0.36
C GLN A 90 24.72 21.33 -0.80
N ASN A 91 23.46 20.87 -0.74
CA ASN A 91 22.71 20.02 -1.68
C ASN A 91 22.80 18.51 -1.52
N CYS A 92 23.81 17.89 -0.90
CA CYS A 92 23.83 16.42 -0.83
C CYS A 92 22.82 15.84 0.18
N LEU A 93 22.66 16.43 1.37
CA LEU A 93 21.66 15.99 2.35
C LEU A 93 20.22 16.32 1.93
N VAL A 94 20.02 17.46 1.25
CA VAL A 94 18.74 17.81 0.64
C VAL A 94 18.43 16.84 -0.49
N TRP A 95 19.40 16.50 -1.34
CA TRP A 95 19.20 15.58 -2.46
C TRP A 95 19.07 14.12 -1.99
N LEU A 96 19.78 13.67 -0.96
CA LEU A 96 19.57 12.37 -0.32
C LEU A 96 18.23 12.32 0.41
N GLY A 97 17.83 13.41 1.06
CA GLY A 97 16.49 13.59 1.62
C GLY A 97 15.42 13.55 0.54
N SER A 98 15.60 14.25 -0.58
CA SER A 98 14.73 14.25 -1.75
C SER A 98 14.76 12.92 -2.50
N CYS A 99 15.86 12.17 -2.49
CA CYS A 99 15.95 10.82 -3.04
C CYS A 99 15.27 9.81 -2.11
N PHE A 100 15.37 9.98 -0.79
CA PHE A 100 14.64 9.17 0.18
C PHE A 100 13.14 9.48 0.17
N LEU A 101 12.78 10.75 -0.06
CA LEU A 101 11.42 11.25 -0.30
C LEU A 101 10.94 11.03 -1.75
N ALA A 102 11.81 10.77 -2.73
CA ALA A 102 11.44 10.37 -4.10
C ALA A 102 11.40 8.85 -4.25
N MET A 103 12.05 8.13 -3.32
CA MET A 103 11.78 6.73 -2.98
C MET A 103 10.55 6.61 -2.06
N ASP A 104 9.83 7.70 -1.80
CA ASP A 104 8.46 7.66 -1.28
C ASP A 104 7.66 6.79 -2.23
N ASP A 105 7.30 5.64 -1.68
CA ASP A 105 6.61 4.54 -2.31
C ASP A 105 5.57 5.10 -3.29
N LYS A 106 5.81 4.96 -4.61
CA LYS A 106 4.85 5.34 -5.66
C LYS A 106 3.64 4.39 -5.60
N ARG A 107 2.97 4.36 -4.45
CA ARG A 107 1.71 3.69 -4.22
C ARG A 107 0.72 4.46 -5.07
N ASN A 108 0.40 3.90 -6.22
CA ASN A 108 -0.56 4.45 -7.15
C ASN A 108 -1.81 3.58 -7.25
N LYS A 109 -1.96 2.56 -6.38
CA LYS A 109 -3.04 1.59 -6.43
C LYS A 109 -4.11 1.86 -5.38
N VAL A 110 -5.36 1.91 -5.78
CA VAL A 110 -6.51 1.82 -4.88
C VAL A 110 -7.05 0.40 -4.95
N VAL A 111 -7.02 -0.33 -3.84
CA VAL A 111 -7.75 -1.61 -3.76
C VAL A 111 -9.17 -1.30 -3.32
N ILE A 112 -10.14 -1.81 -4.07
CA ILE A 112 -11.54 -1.75 -3.67
C ILE A 112 -12.14 -3.15 -3.67
N THR A 113 -12.87 -3.49 -2.62
CA THR A 113 -13.50 -4.79 -2.50
C THR A 113 -15.01 -4.69 -2.36
N GLY A 114 -15.72 -5.65 -2.94
CA GLY A 114 -17.13 -5.91 -2.66
C GLY A 114 -17.28 -7.32 -2.12
N PHE A 115 -18.37 -7.57 -1.40
CA PHE A 115 -18.68 -8.92 -0.93
C PHE A 115 -19.45 -9.71 -1.98
N GLY A 116 -19.17 -11.00 -2.07
CA GLY A 116 -19.96 -11.93 -2.87
C GLY A 116 -21.35 -12.22 -2.27
N PRO A 117 -22.08 -13.17 -2.87
CA PRO A 117 -23.41 -13.59 -2.41
C PRO A 117 -23.41 -14.11 -0.96
N PHE A 118 -24.52 -13.94 -0.25
CA PHE A 118 -24.71 -14.50 1.10
C PHE A 118 -26.19 -14.60 1.49
N GLY A 119 -26.53 -15.61 2.29
CA GLY A 119 -27.90 -15.85 2.70
C GLY A 119 -28.82 -16.07 1.50
N GLU A 120 -29.91 -15.31 1.43
CA GLU A 120 -30.88 -15.35 0.33
C GLU A 120 -30.53 -14.36 -0.81
N HIS A 121 -29.41 -13.64 -0.70
CA HIS A 121 -29.00 -12.65 -1.70
C HIS A 121 -28.00 -13.25 -2.69
N ASP A 122 -28.51 -13.75 -3.81
CA ASP A 122 -27.72 -14.24 -4.95
C ASP A 122 -26.87 -13.13 -5.60
N VAL A 123 -27.26 -11.86 -5.41
CA VAL A 123 -26.56 -10.68 -5.90
C VAL A 123 -26.33 -9.71 -4.75
N ASN A 124 -25.06 -9.45 -4.44
CA ASN A 124 -24.67 -8.49 -3.42
C ASN A 124 -24.50 -7.09 -4.03
N ALA A 125 -25.23 -6.11 -3.50
CA ALA A 125 -25.17 -4.72 -3.96
C ALA A 125 -23.74 -4.16 -3.96
N SER A 126 -22.94 -4.50 -2.94
CA SER A 126 -21.56 -4.03 -2.85
C SER A 126 -20.72 -4.50 -4.03
N TRP A 127 -20.83 -5.77 -4.45
CA TRP A 127 -20.09 -6.29 -5.59
C TRP A 127 -20.50 -5.62 -6.90
N VAL A 128 -21.80 -5.46 -7.13
CA VAL A 128 -22.33 -4.79 -8.32
C VAL A 128 -21.80 -3.36 -8.42
N VAL A 129 -21.85 -2.62 -7.31
CA VAL A 129 -21.38 -1.23 -7.24
C VAL A 129 -19.88 -1.12 -7.50
N VAL A 130 -19.04 -1.94 -6.82
CA VAL A 130 -17.59 -1.83 -7.02
C VAL A 130 -17.19 -2.25 -8.43
N LYS A 131 -17.84 -3.25 -9.03
CA LYS A 131 -17.56 -3.69 -10.40
C LYS A 131 -17.78 -2.57 -11.42
N LEU A 132 -18.81 -1.74 -11.23
CA LEU A 132 -19.07 -0.58 -12.10
C LEU A 132 -17.95 0.46 -12.07
N LEU A 133 -17.17 0.57 -10.98
CA LEU A 133 -16.06 1.53 -10.92
C LEU A 133 -14.99 1.27 -11.99
N SER A 134 -14.85 0.02 -12.45
CA SER A 134 -13.92 -0.33 -13.54
C SER A 134 -14.23 0.41 -14.85
N THR A 135 -15.47 0.86 -15.05
CA THR A 135 -15.91 1.54 -16.27
C THR A 135 -15.91 3.06 -16.14
N MET A 136 -15.38 3.61 -15.04
CA MET A 136 -15.50 5.04 -14.72
C MET A 136 -14.20 5.84 -14.91
N ASN A 137 -13.25 5.39 -15.72
CA ASN A 137 -12.02 6.11 -16.08
C ASN A 137 -11.23 6.69 -14.88
N ILE A 138 -11.17 5.94 -13.76
CA ILE A 138 -10.52 6.39 -12.52
C ILE A 138 -9.01 6.62 -12.72
N LYS A 139 -8.36 5.83 -13.57
CA LYS A 139 -6.92 5.97 -13.85
C LYS A 139 -6.62 7.28 -14.56
N GLU A 140 -7.41 7.61 -15.55
CA GLU A 140 -7.29 8.83 -16.35
C GLU A 140 -7.62 10.07 -15.51
N ASP A 141 -8.69 9.99 -14.72
CA ASP A 141 -9.19 11.14 -13.95
C ASP A 141 -8.37 11.45 -12.69
N LEU A 142 -7.84 10.42 -12.02
CA LEU A 142 -7.21 10.54 -10.71
C LEU A 142 -5.73 10.10 -10.67
N GLY A 143 -5.19 9.54 -11.76
CA GLY A 143 -3.81 9.07 -11.82
C GLY A 143 -3.52 7.82 -10.97
N VAL A 144 -4.56 7.09 -10.54
CA VAL A 144 -4.45 5.89 -9.70
C VAL A 144 -5.01 4.65 -10.39
N GLU A 145 -4.33 3.52 -10.26
CA GLU A 145 -4.80 2.23 -10.74
C GLU A 145 -5.80 1.62 -9.76
N LEU A 146 -6.94 1.17 -10.27
CA LEU A 146 -7.95 0.51 -9.46
C LEU A 146 -7.79 -1.01 -9.53
N LEU A 147 -7.64 -1.66 -8.38
CA LEU A 147 -7.71 -3.11 -8.23
C LEU A 147 -9.04 -3.48 -7.56
N ILE A 148 -9.88 -4.22 -8.26
CA ILE A 148 -11.22 -4.59 -7.79
C ILE A 148 -11.24 -6.07 -7.45
N GLU A 149 -11.66 -6.42 -6.24
CA GLU A 149 -11.69 -7.80 -5.76
C GLU A 149 -13.03 -8.16 -5.14
N GLU A 150 -13.58 -9.32 -5.53
CA GLU A 150 -14.72 -9.92 -4.84
C GLU A 150 -14.19 -10.75 -3.67
N ILE A 151 -14.79 -10.54 -2.49
CA ILE A 151 -14.44 -11.24 -1.26
C ILE A 151 -15.64 -12.09 -0.83
N PRO A 152 -15.47 -13.43 -0.69
CA PRO A 152 -16.50 -14.27 -0.11
C PRO A 152 -16.86 -13.81 1.31
N VAL A 153 -18.12 -13.96 1.70
CA VAL A 153 -18.58 -13.64 3.06
C VAL A 153 -18.14 -14.77 4.01
N GLY A 154 -16.84 -14.90 4.24
CA GLY A 154 -16.19 -15.95 5.00
C GLY A 154 -15.01 -15.44 5.83
N TYR A 155 -14.93 -15.80 7.12
CA TYR A 155 -13.94 -15.24 8.05
C TYR A 155 -12.51 -15.61 7.67
N GLU A 156 -12.29 -16.87 7.28
CA GLU A 156 -10.98 -17.34 6.82
C GLU A 156 -10.57 -16.70 5.49
N CYS A 157 -11.53 -16.54 4.56
CA CYS A 157 -11.29 -15.85 3.29
C CYS A 157 -10.80 -14.42 3.52
N VAL A 158 -11.44 -13.67 4.42
CA VAL A 158 -11.01 -12.31 4.77
C VAL A 158 -9.64 -12.32 5.45
N SER A 159 -9.44 -13.20 6.44
CA SER A 159 -8.19 -13.29 7.21
C SER A 159 -6.97 -13.62 6.36
N SER A 160 -7.15 -14.37 5.26
CA SER A 160 -6.08 -14.69 4.32
C SER A 160 -5.93 -13.62 3.23
N LYS A 161 -7.03 -13.25 2.56
CA LYS A 161 -6.97 -12.46 1.34
C LYS A 161 -6.62 -10.99 1.60
N VAL A 162 -7.10 -10.40 2.69
CA VAL A 162 -6.87 -8.98 2.98
C VAL A 162 -5.39 -8.71 3.25
N PRO A 163 -4.71 -9.37 4.21
CA PRO A 163 -3.27 -9.15 4.41
C PRO A 163 -2.46 -9.38 3.14
N HIS A 164 -2.82 -10.40 2.34
CA HIS A 164 -2.17 -10.66 1.06
C HIS A 164 -2.31 -9.50 0.07
N LEU A 165 -3.49 -8.89 -0.03
CA LEU A 165 -3.71 -7.71 -0.89
C LEU A 165 -2.82 -6.54 -0.46
N TRP A 166 -2.72 -6.30 0.85
CA TRP A 166 -1.83 -5.26 1.40
C TRP A 166 -0.36 -5.53 1.10
N GLU A 167 0.11 -6.75 1.36
CA GLU A 167 1.50 -7.15 1.16
C GLU A 167 1.91 -7.10 -0.32
N LYS A 168 1.09 -7.70 -1.19
CA LYS A 168 1.37 -7.84 -2.61
C LYS A 168 1.30 -6.51 -3.36
N HIS A 169 0.31 -5.67 -3.05
CA HIS A 169 0.03 -4.48 -3.86
C HIS A 169 0.52 -3.18 -3.24
N LYS A 170 0.88 -3.17 -1.94
CA LYS A 170 1.29 -1.96 -1.20
C LYS A 170 0.43 -0.74 -1.55
N PRO A 171 -0.90 -0.83 -1.39
CA PRO A 171 -1.82 0.13 -2.00
C PRO A 171 -1.71 1.53 -1.39
N LEU A 172 -2.07 2.55 -2.17
CA LEU A 172 -2.24 3.91 -1.68
C LEU A 172 -3.43 4.01 -0.73
N LEU A 173 -4.52 3.31 -1.04
CA LEU A 173 -5.77 3.31 -0.32
C LEU A 173 -6.46 1.95 -0.48
N VAL A 174 -7.09 1.46 0.58
CA VAL A 174 -7.96 0.28 0.57
C VAL A 174 -9.36 0.69 0.98
N ILE A 175 -10.33 0.41 0.13
CA ILE A 175 -11.75 0.64 0.39
C ILE A 175 -12.49 -0.68 0.38
N HIS A 176 -13.22 -0.97 1.44
CA HIS A 176 -14.12 -2.11 1.49
C HIS A 176 -15.56 -1.63 1.40
N VAL A 177 -16.36 -2.27 0.57
CA VAL A 177 -17.77 -1.94 0.38
C VAL A 177 -18.62 -3.12 0.82
N GLY A 178 -19.61 -2.85 1.67
CA GLY A 178 -20.61 -3.83 2.10
C GLY A 178 -22.02 -3.32 1.91
N VAL A 179 -22.98 -4.22 1.73
CA VAL A 179 -24.40 -3.85 1.70
C VAL A 179 -24.96 -3.79 3.11
N SER A 180 -25.77 -2.78 3.41
CA SER A 180 -26.53 -2.66 4.66
C SER A 180 -28.01 -2.47 4.35
N SER A 181 -28.84 -3.42 4.76
CA SER A 181 -30.29 -3.34 4.58
C SER A 181 -30.95 -2.25 5.42
N ARG A 182 -30.28 -1.80 6.49
CA ARG A 182 -30.76 -0.78 7.42
C ARG A 182 -30.63 0.63 6.83
N ASP A 183 -29.60 0.86 6.05
CA ASP A 183 -29.25 2.19 5.60
C ASP A 183 -30.05 2.60 4.36
N ASN A 184 -30.25 3.91 4.24
CA ASN A 184 -30.83 4.55 3.06
C ASN A 184 -29.84 5.51 2.40
N THR A 185 -28.70 5.78 3.02
CA THR A 185 -27.60 6.62 2.56
C THR A 185 -26.34 5.78 2.33
N ILE A 186 -25.32 6.36 1.70
CA ILE A 186 -23.97 5.76 1.73
C ILE A 186 -23.31 6.13 3.06
N VAL A 187 -22.84 5.13 3.80
CA VAL A 187 -22.32 5.34 5.16
C VAL A 187 -20.82 5.08 5.19
N LEU A 188 -20.04 6.05 5.67
CA LEU A 188 -18.61 5.94 5.93
C LEU A 188 -18.39 5.50 7.37
N GLU A 189 -17.79 4.34 7.59
CA GLU A 189 -17.61 3.80 8.94
C GLU A 189 -16.33 4.33 9.58
N GLY A 190 -16.44 4.90 10.78
CA GLY A 190 -15.36 5.58 11.50
C GLY A 190 -14.54 4.68 12.41
N CYS A 191 -14.97 3.45 12.67
CA CYS A 191 -14.26 2.56 13.56
C CYS A 191 -14.65 1.10 13.36
N ALA A 192 -13.82 0.20 13.90
CA ALA A 192 -14.14 -1.22 13.98
C ALA A 192 -13.75 -1.85 15.32
N HIS A 193 -14.39 -2.96 15.66
CA HIS A 193 -14.17 -3.69 16.92
C HIS A 193 -13.54 -5.06 16.71
N LYS A 194 -12.66 -5.47 17.62
CA LYS A 194 -11.94 -6.75 17.54
C LYS A 194 -12.83 -7.97 17.77
N SER A 195 -13.96 -7.80 18.47
CA SER A 195 -14.73 -8.90 19.04
C SER A 195 -16.24 -8.72 18.91
N GLY A 196 -16.98 -9.79 19.21
CA GLY A 196 -18.44 -9.83 19.16
C GLY A 196 -19.00 -10.54 17.92
N TYR A 197 -18.17 -11.28 17.19
CA TYR A 197 -18.56 -12.01 15.99
C TYR A 197 -19.21 -13.35 16.36
N THR A 198 -20.54 -13.37 16.44
CA THR A 198 -21.32 -14.55 16.80
C THR A 198 -22.11 -15.15 15.63
N LYS A 199 -22.20 -14.42 14.50
CA LYS A 199 -22.95 -14.84 13.32
C LYS A 199 -22.09 -15.74 12.45
N TYR A 200 -22.64 -16.89 12.07
CA TYR A 200 -21.99 -17.81 11.13
C TYR A 200 -21.85 -17.17 9.74
N ASP A 201 -20.70 -17.43 9.12
CA ASP A 201 -20.43 -17.07 7.74
C ASP A 201 -21.06 -18.07 6.75
N ILE A 202 -20.82 -17.90 5.44
CA ILE A 202 -21.39 -18.79 4.41
C ILE A 202 -20.86 -20.24 4.48
N PHE A 203 -19.80 -20.48 5.25
CA PHE A 203 -19.23 -21.81 5.50
C PHE A 203 -19.67 -22.38 6.85
N GLY A 204 -20.57 -21.71 7.57
CA GLY A 204 -21.04 -22.15 8.87
C GLY A 204 -19.99 -21.95 9.98
N LEU A 205 -19.08 -20.98 9.81
CA LEU A 205 -17.98 -20.73 10.76
C LEU A 205 -18.11 -19.37 11.45
N THR A 206 -17.56 -19.28 12.64
CA THR A 206 -17.27 -18.02 13.35
C THR A 206 -15.78 -17.96 13.66
N PRO A 207 -15.19 -16.76 13.84
CA PRO A 207 -13.79 -16.70 14.21
C PRO A 207 -13.62 -17.26 15.64
N PRO A 208 -12.48 -17.87 15.97
CA PRO A 208 -12.21 -18.40 17.30
C PRO A 208 -12.49 -17.36 18.40
N GLN A 209 -13.24 -17.77 19.44
CA GLN A 209 -13.66 -16.91 20.55
C GLN A 209 -14.52 -15.69 20.13
N GLY A 210 -15.00 -15.66 18.89
CA GLY A 210 -15.76 -14.52 18.33
C GLY A 210 -14.91 -13.26 18.16
N GLN A 211 -13.60 -13.42 17.92
CA GLN A 211 -12.65 -12.31 17.82
C GLN A 211 -11.74 -12.40 16.59
N CYS A 212 -11.32 -11.25 16.07
CA CYS A 212 -10.28 -11.18 15.06
C CYS A 212 -8.91 -11.53 15.67
N SER A 213 -8.18 -12.41 14.98
CA SER A 213 -6.83 -12.83 15.39
C SER A 213 -5.78 -11.74 15.21
N LEU A 214 -6.00 -10.81 14.27
CA LEU A 214 -5.12 -9.65 14.05
C LEU A 214 -5.43 -8.53 15.06
N GLY A 215 -4.49 -7.61 15.24
CA GLY A 215 -4.63 -6.41 16.07
C GLY A 215 -4.66 -6.69 17.57
N GLU A 216 -4.35 -5.70 18.41
CA GLU A 216 -4.37 -5.84 19.87
C GLU A 216 -5.53 -5.06 20.51
N ASN A 217 -5.88 -3.91 19.93
CA ASN A 217 -6.87 -3.00 20.49
C ASN A 217 -8.30 -3.49 20.27
N ASN A 218 -9.14 -3.43 21.29
CA ASN A 218 -10.55 -3.82 21.20
C ASN A 218 -11.36 -3.00 20.18
N ARG A 219 -10.91 -1.76 19.92
CA ARG A 219 -11.53 -0.81 19.00
C ARG A 219 -10.43 -0.06 18.27
N LEU A 220 -10.59 0.11 16.96
CA LEU A 220 -9.71 0.90 16.11
C LEU A 220 -10.53 2.03 15.48
N GLU A 221 -9.99 3.23 15.50
CA GLU A 221 -10.56 4.41 14.83
C GLU A 221 -9.95 4.55 13.43
N ASN A 222 -10.74 5.06 12.49
CA ASN A 222 -10.24 5.54 11.21
C ASN A 222 -9.42 6.82 11.42
N ALA A 223 -8.27 6.94 10.73
CA ALA A 223 -7.44 8.14 10.82
C ALA A 223 -7.76 9.19 9.73
N LEU A 224 -8.62 8.88 8.76
CA LEU A 224 -9.16 9.83 7.79
C LEU A 224 -10.23 10.74 8.42
N ASP A 225 -10.29 12.00 7.99
CA ASP A 225 -11.37 12.90 8.39
C ASP A 225 -12.66 12.58 7.59
N LEU A 226 -13.42 11.60 8.10
CA LEU A 226 -14.65 11.15 7.45
C LEU A 226 -15.74 12.22 7.39
N LYS A 227 -15.73 13.19 8.34
CA LYS A 227 -16.70 14.29 8.33
C LYS A 227 -16.38 15.27 7.21
N TYR A 228 -15.10 15.60 7.03
CA TYR A 228 -14.64 16.38 5.89
C TYR A 228 -14.96 15.67 4.57
N ILE A 229 -14.59 14.39 4.43
CA ILE A 229 -14.84 13.61 3.22
C ILE A 229 -16.34 13.58 2.88
N SER A 230 -17.19 13.25 3.86
CA SER A 230 -18.65 13.21 3.66
C SER A 230 -19.21 14.58 3.26
N SER A 231 -18.73 15.66 3.90
CA SER A 231 -19.13 17.04 3.58
C SER A 231 -18.76 17.42 2.14
N GLU A 232 -17.52 17.17 1.72
CA GLU A 232 -17.06 17.48 0.36
C GLU A 232 -17.80 16.68 -0.71
N VAL A 233 -18.06 15.40 -0.47
CA VAL A 233 -18.83 14.56 -1.40
C VAL A 233 -20.27 15.05 -1.52
N ASN A 234 -20.90 15.43 -0.40
CA ASN A 234 -22.27 15.94 -0.41
C ASN A 234 -22.40 17.28 -1.15
N LYS A 235 -21.34 18.12 -1.16
CA LYS A 235 -21.30 19.37 -1.95
C LYS A 235 -21.30 19.12 -3.46
N ALA A 236 -20.82 17.96 -3.92
CA ALA A 236 -20.86 17.60 -5.33
C ALA A 236 -22.29 17.34 -5.87
N ASN A 237 -23.29 17.28 -4.98
CA ASN A 237 -24.72 17.22 -5.30
C ASN A 237 -25.09 16.12 -6.31
N LEU A 238 -24.64 14.89 -6.05
CA LEU A 238 -24.81 13.72 -6.93
C LEU A 238 -26.19 13.03 -6.78
N ASP A 239 -27.16 13.69 -6.15
CA ASP A 239 -28.43 13.08 -5.70
C ASP A 239 -28.24 11.83 -4.81
N VAL A 240 -27.08 11.73 -4.15
CA VAL A 240 -26.72 10.67 -3.19
C VAL A 240 -26.18 11.34 -1.95
N ILE A 241 -26.67 10.91 -0.79
CA ILE A 241 -26.23 11.45 0.50
C ILE A 241 -25.23 10.49 1.12
N THR A 242 -24.12 11.05 1.60
CA THR A 242 -23.16 10.35 2.46
C THR A 242 -23.33 10.77 3.92
N THR A 243 -23.13 9.82 4.83
CA THR A 243 -23.15 10.03 6.28
C THR A 243 -21.99 9.29 6.95
N VAL A 244 -21.66 9.62 8.20
CA VAL A 244 -20.62 8.92 8.98
C VAL A 244 -21.28 8.10 10.09
N SER A 245 -20.76 6.90 10.34
CA SER A 245 -21.19 5.98 11.39
C SER A 245 -20.00 5.52 12.24
N THR A 246 -20.27 5.02 13.44
CA THR A 246 -19.28 4.36 14.31
C THR A 246 -19.69 2.93 14.66
N ASP A 247 -20.54 2.33 13.83
CA ASP A 247 -20.99 0.95 13.99
C ASP A 247 -21.16 0.26 12.62
N ALA A 248 -20.10 -0.39 12.15
CA ALA A 248 -20.15 -1.25 10.96
C ALA A 248 -20.86 -2.60 11.23
N GLY A 249 -21.48 -2.79 12.40
CA GLY A 249 -22.12 -4.01 12.85
C GLY A 249 -21.12 -4.99 13.49
N ARG A 250 -21.49 -6.27 13.58
CA ARG A 250 -20.65 -7.35 14.15
C ARG A 250 -20.73 -8.61 13.30
N TYR A 251 -20.41 -8.45 12.02
CA TYR A 251 -20.33 -9.54 11.03
C TYR A 251 -19.11 -9.32 10.12
N LEU A 252 -19.13 -9.79 8.88
CA LEU A 252 -17.96 -9.73 7.99
C LEU A 252 -17.58 -8.30 7.56
N CYS A 253 -18.54 -7.35 7.48
CA CYS A 253 -18.25 -5.93 7.22
C CYS A 253 -17.30 -5.34 8.28
N GLU A 254 -17.65 -5.53 9.55
CA GLU A 254 -16.81 -5.12 10.68
C GLU A 254 -15.49 -5.88 10.73
N PHE A 255 -15.52 -7.19 10.42
CA PHE A 255 -14.33 -8.04 10.45
C PHE A 255 -13.27 -7.66 9.41
N ILE A 256 -13.69 -7.47 8.15
CA ILE A 256 -12.79 -7.01 7.08
C ILE A 256 -12.25 -5.62 7.38
N TYR A 257 -13.09 -4.75 7.94
CA TYR A 257 -12.68 -3.40 8.27
C TYR A 257 -11.64 -3.38 9.39
N TYR A 258 -11.89 -4.14 10.47
CA TYR A 258 -10.96 -4.26 11.59
C TYR A 258 -9.59 -4.80 11.15
N ILE A 259 -9.56 -5.81 10.26
CA ILE A 259 -8.30 -6.34 9.72
C ILE A 259 -7.52 -5.26 8.98
N SER A 260 -8.16 -4.53 8.06
CA SER A 260 -7.46 -3.49 7.30
C SER A 260 -7.05 -2.29 8.16
N LEU A 261 -7.87 -1.88 9.14
CA LEU A 261 -7.48 -0.86 10.12
C LEU A 261 -6.28 -1.30 10.98
N SER A 262 -6.19 -2.59 11.32
CA SER A 262 -5.05 -3.15 12.06
C SER A 262 -3.75 -3.11 11.26
N ILE A 263 -3.84 -3.08 9.92
CA ILE A 263 -2.69 -2.95 9.02
C ILE A 263 -2.32 -1.48 8.84
N ASP A 264 -3.28 -0.63 8.47
CA ASP A 264 -3.08 0.82 8.37
C ASP A 264 -4.40 1.60 8.43
N ALA A 265 -4.64 2.28 9.55
CA ALA A 265 -5.82 3.09 9.79
C ALA A 265 -5.89 4.40 8.98
N SER A 266 -4.76 4.86 8.41
CA SER A 266 -4.68 6.09 7.60
C SER A 266 -4.96 5.85 6.11
N ARG A 267 -4.99 4.59 5.68
CA ARG A 267 -5.18 4.19 4.28
C ARG A 267 -6.31 3.18 4.10
N THR A 268 -7.25 3.15 5.03
CA THR A 268 -8.39 2.22 5.02
C THR A 268 -9.69 2.98 5.14
N LEU A 269 -10.70 2.58 4.38
CA LEU A 269 -12.08 3.02 4.57
C LEU A 269 -13.04 1.84 4.39
N PHE A 270 -14.09 1.79 5.21
CA PHE A 270 -15.24 0.93 4.96
C PHE A 270 -16.46 1.78 4.61
N ILE A 271 -17.19 1.36 3.59
CA ILE A 271 -18.38 2.02 3.07
C ILE A 271 -19.55 1.04 3.09
N HIS A 272 -20.62 1.35 3.81
CA HIS A 272 -21.90 0.69 3.62
C HIS A 272 -22.71 1.37 2.52
N VAL A 273 -23.25 0.56 1.62
CA VAL A 273 -24.21 0.99 0.59
C VAL A 273 -25.60 0.40 0.87
N PRO A 274 -26.69 1.12 0.54
CA PRO A 274 -28.03 0.55 0.62
C PRO A 274 -28.20 -0.58 -0.42
N PRO A 275 -29.23 -1.43 -0.28
CA PRO A 275 -29.58 -2.41 -1.30
C PRO A 275 -29.88 -1.75 -2.65
N LEU A 276 -29.62 -2.48 -3.73
CA LEU A 276 -29.89 -2.01 -5.09
C LEU A 276 -31.36 -1.58 -5.24
N ASN A 277 -31.58 -0.43 -5.85
CA ASN A 277 -32.90 0.12 -6.15
C ASN A 277 -33.81 0.36 -4.93
N LYS A 278 -33.28 0.31 -3.69
CA LYS A 278 -34.00 0.77 -2.50
C LYS A 278 -34.05 2.29 -2.45
N THR A 279 -32.86 2.92 -2.48
CA THR A 279 -32.73 4.39 -2.49
C THR A 279 -32.02 4.88 -3.75
N TYR A 280 -30.96 4.17 -4.16
CA TYR A 280 -30.08 4.58 -5.25
C TYR A 280 -29.86 3.44 -6.24
N SER A 281 -29.61 3.79 -7.50
CA SER A 281 -29.13 2.84 -8.50
C SER A 281 -27.66 2.52 -8.26
N ALA A 282 -27.17 1.41 -8.84
CA ALA A 282 -25.78 1.02 -8.72
C ALA A 282 -24.83 2.07 -9.31
N GLU A 283 -25.24 2.73 -10.41
CA GLU A 283 -24.48 3.77 -11.09
C GLU A 283 -24.34 5.01 -10.21
N LYS A 284 -25.42 5.44 -9.55
CA LYS A 284 -25.38 6.57 -8.60
C LYS A 284 -24.46 6.27 -7.42
N MET A 285 -24.52 5.06 -6.88
CA MET A 285 -23.65 4.65 -5.78
C MET A 285 -22.18 4.58 -6.21
N ALA A 286 -21.89 4.02 -7.39
CA ALA A 286 -20.54 3.96 -7.92
C ALA A 286 -19.98 5.36 -8.23
N ALA A 287 -20.78 6.27 -8.79
CA ALA A 287 -20.38 7.66 -9.01
C ALA A 287 -20.04 8.39 -7.70
N CYS A 288 -20.84 8.15 -6.65
CA CYS A 288 -20.55 8.67 -5.32
C CYS A 288 -19.24 8.10 -4.74
N ILE A 289 -19.01 6.78 -4.85
CA ILE A 289 -17.76 6.15 -4.39
C ILE A 289 -16.55 6.66 -5.17
N LYS A 290 -16.65 6.84 -6.49
CA LYS A 290 -15.60 7.50 -7.29
C LYS A 290 -15.28 8.90 -6.75
N THR A 291 -16.30 9.65 -6.33
CA THR A 291 -16.13 10.99 -5.77
C THR A 291 -15.46 10.93 -4.39
N ILE A 292 -15.83 9.97 -3.55
CA ILE A 292 -15.13 9.68 -2.28
C ILE A 292 -13.65 9.39 -2.54
N ILE A 293 -13.32 8.52 -3.50
CA ILE A 293 -11.93 8.26 -3.89
C ILE A 293 -11.24 9.55 -4.32
N SER A 294 -11.88 10.37 -5.18
CA SER A 294 -11.30 11.64 -5.63
C SER A 294 -10.97 12.59 -4.47
N VAL A 295 -11.87 12.72 -3.50
CA VAL A 295 -11.66 13.59 -2.33
C VAL A 295 -10.49 13.09 -1.49
N ILE A 296 -10.43 11.79 -1.19
CA ILE A 296 -9.35 11.19 -0.38
C ILE A 296 -8.01 11.32 -1.10
N ILE A 297 -7.96 11.02 -2.40
CA ILE A 297 -6.72 11.09 -3.18
C ILE A 297 -6.21 12.54 -3.24
N LYS A 298 -7.10 13.52 -3.45
CA LYS A 298 -6.72 14.94 -3.40
C LYS A 298 -6.19 15.32 -2.02
N ASP A 299 -6.87 14.91 -0.95
CA ASP A 299 -6.45 15.18 0.42
C ASP A 299 -5.05 14.62 0.72
N ILE A 300 -4.77 13.38 0.31
CA ILE A 300 -3.44 12.75 0.42
C ILE A 300 -2.37 13.56 -0.33
N TYR A 301 -2.67 14.03 -1.54
CA TYR A 301 -1.71 14.81 -2.33
C TYR A 301 -1.55 16.25 -1.84
N THR A 302 -2.55 16.85 -1.20
CA THR A 302 -2.46 18.20 -0.63
C THR A 302 -1.80 18.23 0.75
N THR A 303 -1.95 17.15 1.53
CA THR A 303 -1.36 17.02 2.87
C THR A 303 0.10 16.57 2.84
N LYS A 304 0.57 15.98 1.74
CA LYS A 304 2.00 15.90 1.43
C LYS A 304 2.44 17.28 0.92
N PRO A 305 3.15 18.12 1.70
CA PRO A 305 3.68 19.36 1.18
C PRO A 305 4.66 19.00 0.06
N ASN A 306 4.69 19.80 -1.01
CA ASN A 306 5.92 19.98 -1.77
C ASN A 306 7.01 20.25 -0.72
N SER A 307 7.86 19.26 -0.47
CA SER A 307 8.99 19.37 0.43
C SER A 307 9.96 20.39 -0.19
N LEU A 308 9.76 21.65 0.18
CA LEU A 308 10.66 22.78 -0.04
C LEU A 308 11.88 22.65 0.88
#